data_AF-A0A7D9LYC1-F1
#
_entry.id   AF-A0A7D9LYC1-F1
#
_cell.length_a   1.000
_cell.length_b   1.000
_cell.length_c   1.000
_cell.angle_alpha   90.00
_cell.angle_beta   90.00
_cell.angle_gamma   90.00
#
_symmetry.space_group_name_H-M   'P 1'
#
loop_
_entity.id
_entity.type
_entity.pdbx_description
1 polymer ?
#
loop_
_entity_poly.entity_id
_entity_poly.type
_entity_poly.pdbx_seq_one_letter_code
_entity_poly.pdbx_strand_id
1 'polypeptide(L)'
;MSWSFVTGRMEGMQVGSSLLEQGHLQPVGLRSRNSMKQRGTDRAGTGEKNVFCDADNALYRFSALRLANSESFEAELSDDSSDSEDSDKEQQTKSIEGIVVKQGFLVKKGHVRHNWKTRKFVLCEQPAKLYYCKPAKPDCPIGCIELNGAIIEKITGESANGEKKTKQFYGYRFKIRAWKGSEYVLQASSKEELEEWISKLSSVCKV
;
A
#
# COMPACT_ATOMS: atom_id res chain seq x y z
N MET A 1 30.49 -5.71 23.78
CA MET A 1 30.13 -5.38 22.39
C MET A 1 31.03 -4.24 21.94
N SER A 2 32.02 -4.50 21.09
CA SER A 2 32.79 -3.44 20.45
C SER A 2 31.95 -2.89 19.30
N TRP A 3 31.58 -1.62 19.37
CA TRP A 3 31.00 -0.93 18.23
C TRP A 3 32.08 -0.72 17.18
N SER A 4 31.86 -1.21 15.96
CA SER A 4 32.74 -0.92 14.83
C SER A 4 32.33 0.42 14.24
N PHE A 5 33.17 1.44 14.42
CA PHE A 5 32.98 2.74 13.82
C PHE A 5 33.81 2.83 12.55
N VAL A 6 33.17 3.26 11.47
CA VAL A 6 33.88 3.70 10.26
C VAL A 6 34.41 5.11 10.53
N THR A 7 35.70 5.32 10.33
CA THR A 7 36.35 6.61 10.61
C THR A 7 36.70 7.40 9.36
N GLY A 8 36.81 6.73 8.21
CA GLY A 8 37.13 7.35 6.92
C GLY A 8 35.97 7.36 5.93
N ARG A 9 35.89 8.42 5.10
CA ARG A 9 34.90 8.51 4.00
C ARG A 9 35.02 7.33 3.02
N MET A 10 36.24 6.97 2.63
CA MET A 10 36.51 5.85 1.71
C MET A 10 36.07 4.50 2.29
N GLU A 11 36.42 4.26 3.56
CA GLU A 11 36.01 3.08 4.31
C GLU A 11 34.47 2.98 4.40
N GLY A 12 33.80 4.12 4.64
CA GLY A 12 32.34 4.19 4.64
C GLY A 12 31.70 3.85 3.31
N MET A 13 32.29 4.29 2.21
CA MET A 13 31.84 3.94 0.86
C MET A 13 32.02 2.45 0.54
N GLN A 14 33.10 1.83 1.03
CA GLN A 14 33.34 0.39 0.88
C GLN A 14 32.33 -0.44 1.67
N VAL A 15 32.05 -0.05 2.92
CA VAL A 15 31.02 -0.68 3.75
C VAL A 15 29.63 -0.50 3.12
N GLY A 16 29.30 0.70 2.65
CA GLY A 16 28.06 0.99 1.94
C GLY A 16 27.88 0.15 0.67
N SER A 17 28.96 -0.01 -0.11
CA SER A 17 28.95 -0.87 -1.30
C SER A 17 28.72 -2.34 -0.93
N SER A 18 29.40 -2.83 0.11
CA SER A 18 29.20 -4.19 0.62
C SER A 18 27.75 -4.42 1.07
N LEU A 19 27.14 -3.46 1.74
CA LEU A 19 25.73 -3.55 2.17
C LEU A 19 24.77 -3.55 0.98
N LEU A 20 25.06 -2.81 -0.09
CA LEU A 20 24.28 -2.86 -1.35
C LEU A 20 24.40 -4.21 -2.04
N GLU A 21 25.61 -4.74 -2.16
CA GLU A 21 25.87 -6.06 -2.78
C GLU A 21 25.23 -7.19 -2.02
N GLN A 22 25.31 -7.11 -0.69
CA GLN A 22 24.61 -8.03 0.19
C GLN A 22 23.09 -7.82 0.09
N GLY A 23 22.60 -6.67 -0.38
CA GLY A 23 21.18 -6.38 -0.49
C GLY A 23 20.56 -5.89 0.82
N HIS A 24 21.37 -5.47 1.80
CA HIS A 24 20.94 -4.77 3.02
C HIS A 24 20.54 -3.33 2.75
N LEU A 25 21.10 -2.72 1.72
CA LEU A 25 20.70 -1.42 1.21
C LEU A 25 20.07 -1.55 -0.17
N GLN A 26 19.16 -0.63 -0.49
CA GLN A 26 18.58 -0.51 -1.82
C GLN A 26 18.56 0.96 -2.25
N PRO A 27 19.00 1.28 -3.49
CA PRO A 27 18.96 2.64 -4.01
C PRO A 27 17.51 3.04 -4.35
N VAL A 28 17.05 4.18 -3.84
CA VAL A 28 15.70 4.71 -4.12
C VAL A 28 15.75 6.02 -4.92
N GLY A 29 16.77 6.84 -4.71
CA GLY A 29 16.92 8.11 -5.41
C GLY A 29 17.52 7.94 -6.81
N LEU A 30 17.13 8.81 -7.76
CA LEU A 30 17.61 8.79 -9.15
C LEU A 30 19.14 8.68 -9.25
N ARG A 31 19.88 9.47 -8.44
CA ARG A 31 21.35 9.47 -8.43
C ARG A 31 21.94 8.14 -7.96
N SER A 32 21.42 7.59 -6.85
CA SER A 32 21.84 6.27 -6.32
C SER A 32 21.54 5.12 -7.28
N ARG A 33 20.39 5.18 -7.99
CA ARG A 33 20.00 4.17 -8.97
C ARG A 33 20.88 4.22 -10.22
N ASN A 34 21.25 5.42 -10.67
CA ASN A 34 22.16 5.57 -11.81
C ASN A 34 23.57 5.05 -11.48
N SER A 35 24.06 5.31 -10.26
CA SER A 35 25.31 4.72 -9.75
C SER A 35 25.27 3.19 -9.77
N MET A 36 24.17 2.58 -9.31
CA MET A 36 23.98 1.12 -9.33
C MET A 36 23.92 0.53 -10.75
N LYS A 37 23.23 1.22 -11.69
CA LYS A 37 23.05 0.75 -13.07
C LYS A 37 24.32 0.80 -13.91
N GLN A 38 25.25 1.71 -13.62
CA GLN A 38 26.55 1.77 -14.30
C GLN A 38 27.41 0.52 -14.09
N ARG A 39 27.07 -0.36 -13.13
CA ARG A 39 27.65 -1.71 -12.99
C ARG A 39 27.34 -2.62 -14.17
N GLY A 40 26.22 -2.42 -14.87
CA GLY A 40 25.78 -3.30 -15.96
C GLY A 40 26.44 -3.03 -17.31
N THR A 41 27.00 -1.83 -17.52
CA THR A 41 27.53 -1.39 -18.82
C THR A 41 29.03 -1.57 -18.96
N ASP A 42 29.76 -1.73 -17.87
CA ASP A 42 31.22 -1.84 -17.87
C ASP A 42 31.65 -3.30 -17.64
N ARG A 43 31.46 -4.16 -18.64
CA ARG A 43 32.11 -5.50 -18.72
C ARG A 43 33.61 -5.41 -19.04
N ALA A 44 34.18 -4.20 -19.04
CA ALA A 44 35.59 -3.92 -19.29
C ALA A 44 36.33 -3.57 -17.99
N GLY A 45 36.61 -4.59 -17.19
CA GLY A 45 37.96 -4.91 -16.71
C GLY A 45 38.83 -3.91 -15.94
N THR A 46 38.36 -2.76 -15.44
CA THR A 46 39.23 -1.88 -14.63
C THR A 46 38.50 -1.12 -13.51
N GLY A 47 38.82 -1.50 -12.27
CA GLY A 47 38.57 -0.74 -11.03
C GLY A 47 37.35 -1.19 -10.22
N GLU A 48 37.56 -1.53 -8.94
CA GLU A 48 36.51 -1.61 -7.92
C GLU A 48 35.81 -0.24 -7.82
N LYS A 49 34.81 0.01 -8.66
CA LYS A 49 33.98 1.20 -8.52
C LYS A 49 33.00 0.94 -7.37
N ASN A 50 33.07 1.77 -6.34
CA ASN A 50 32.10 1.80 -5.26
C ASN A 50 30.70 2.00 -5.85
N VAL A 51 29.84 1.00 -5.70
CA VAL A 51 28.44 1.04 -6.17
C VAL A 51 27.64 2.05 -5.35
N PHE A 52 28.02 2.20 -4.07
CA PHE A 52 27.49 3.20 -3.16
C PHE A 52 27.98 4.61 -3.53
N CYS A 53 27.04 5.47 -3.90
CA CYS A 53 27.23 6.90 -4.09
C CYS A 53 27.02 7.65 -2.77
N ASP A 54 28.04 8.37 -2.31
CA ASP A 54 28.08 9.16 -1.07
C ASP A 54 27.62 10.62 -1.24
N ALA A 55 26.99 10.92 -2.37
CA ALA A 55 26.49 12.25 -2.63
C ALA A 55 25.31 12.62 -1.70
N ASP A 56 25.20 13.91 -1.40
CA ASP A 56 24.19 14.54 -0.54
C ASP A 56 22.73 14.23 -0.91
N ASN A 57 22.43 14.03 -2.18
CA ASN A 57 21.10 13.68 -2.68
C ASN A 57 21.00 12.20 -3.15
N ALA A 58 21.96 11.35 -2.79
CA ALA A 58 21.84 9.91 -2.97
C ALA A 58 20.96 9.33 -1.85
N LEU A 59 19.84 8.71 -2.22
CA LEU A 59 18.88 8.16 -1.26
C LEU A 59 18.89 6.64 -1.29
N TYR A 60 19.01 6.02 -0.12
CA TYR A 60 18.97 4.57 0.07
C TYR A 60 17.94 4.21 1.14
N ARG A 61 17.40 3.00 1.05
CA ARG A 61 16.59 2.38 2.12
C ARG A 61 17.25 1.11 2.62
N PHE A 62 17.08 0.80 3.91
CA PHE A 62 17.43 -0.52 4.43
C PHE A 62 16.40 -1.54 3.95
N SER A 63 16.86 -2.69 3.49
CA SER A 63 15.95 -3.78 3.12
C SER A 63 15.46 -4.50 4.37
N ALA A 64 14.14 -4.72 4.45
CA ALA A 64 13.53 -5.50 5.53
C ALA A 64 13.66 -7.02 5.31
N LEU A 65 14.30 -7.46 4.21
CA LEU A 65 14.08 -8.77 3.61
C LEU A 65 15.19 -9.80 3.86
N ARG A 66 16.30 -9.45 4.52
CA ARG A 66 17.33 -10.45 4.82
C ARG A 66 17.01 -11.29 6.07
N LEU A 67 15.82 -11.86 6.11
CA LEU A 67 15.52 -13.06 6.91
C LEU A 67 15.03 -14.25 6.04
N ALA A 68 14.87 -14.09 4.74
CA ALA A 68 14.53 -15.19 3.84
C ALA A 68 15.49 -15.24 2.66
N ASN A 69 16.11 -16.41 2.48
CA ASN A 69 17.16 -16.71 1.52
C ASN A 69 16.83 -16.36 0.06
N SER A 70 17.91 -16.06 -0.66
CA SER A 70 18.14 -16.17 -2.11
C SER A 70 16.92 -16.39 -3.02
N GLU A 71 16.66 -15.43 -3.90
CA GLU A 71 16.86 -15.57 -5.34
C GLU A 71 16.63 -14.20 -6.02
N SER A 72 17.31 -14.00 -7.13
CA SER A 72 17.35 -12.82 -8.00
C SER A 72 16.06 -11.98 -8.05
N PHE A 73 16.11 -10.76 -7.51
CA PHE A 73 15.03 -9.78 -7.59
C PHE A 73 15.23 -8.90 -8.82
N GLU A 74 14.52 -9.25 -9.90
CA GLU A 74 14.27 -8.40 -11.06
C GLU A 74 13.71 -7.05 -10.60
N ALA A 75 14.36 -5.98 -11.04
CA ALA A 75 14.05 -4.61 -10.68
C ALA A 75 12.81 -4.11 -11.46
N GLU A 76 11.65 -4.66 -11.13
CA GLU A 76 10.37 -4.16 -11.64
C GLU A 76 9.96 -2.87 -10.93
N LEU A 77 9.51 -1.93 -11.74
CA LEU A 77 9.41 -0.51 -11.48
C LEU A 77 8.19 -0.21 -10.61
N SER A 78 8.40 0.37 -9.43
CA SER A 78 7.40 1.26 -8.84
C SER A 78 8.09 2.49 -8.28
N ASP A 79 7.84 3.62 -8.95
CA ASP A 79 8.03 4.96 -8.44
C ASP A 79 7.13 5.11 -7.20
N ASP A 80 7.67 4.69 -6.05
CA ASP A 80 7.04 4.80 -4.75
C ASP A 80 7.23 6.25 -4.27
N SER A 81 6.35 7.12 -4.76
CA SER A 81 6.08 8.38 -4.10
C SER A 81 5.66 8.07 -2.67
N SER A 82 6.60 8.26 -1.76
CA SER A 82 6.52 8.04 -0.32
C SER A 82 5.34 8.81 0.31
N ASP A 83 4.15 8.22 0.28
CA ASP A 83 3.08 8.45 1.25
C ASP A 83 3.20 7.32 2.27
N SER A 84 3.88 7.62 3.39
CA SER A 84 4.15 6.72 4.52
C SER A 84 3.06 5.66 4.72
N GLU A 85 3.33 4.43 4.29
CA GLU A 85 2.38 3.32 4.42
C GLU A 85 2.39 2.84 5.89
N ASP A 86 1.31 3.21 6.60
CA ASP A 86 0.94 2.72 7.93
C ASP A 86 0.91 1.19 7.90
N SER A 87 1.77 0.59 8.73
CA SER A 87 1.84 -0.85 8.93
C SER A 87 0.66 -1.33 9.78
N ASP A 88 -0.48 -1.53 9.13
CA ASP A 88 -1.39 -2.60 9.51
C ASP A 88 -1.27 -3.67 8.43
N LYS A 89 -1.12 -4.94 8.80
CA LYS A 89 -1.00 -6.07 7.89
C LYS A 89 -2.32 -6.28 7.11
N GLU A 90 -2.68 -5.37 6.22
CA GLU A 90 -3.74 -5.57 5.21
C GLU A 90 -3.21 -6.68 4.29
N GLN A 91 -3.80 -7.87 4.41
CA GLN A 91 -3.46 -9.03 3.62
C GLN A 91 -3.55 -8.66 2.15
N GLN A 92 -2.39 -8.51 1.52
CA GLN A 92 -2.26 -8.24 0.10
C GLN A 92 -2.83 -9.46 -0.64
N THR A 93 -4.11 -9.40 -0.99
CA THR A 93 -4.77 -10.45 -1.76
C THR A 93 -4.18 -10.43 -3.17
N LYS A 94 -3.74 -11.58 -3.69
CA LYS A 94 -3.01 -11.65 -4.97
C LYS A 94 -3.89 -11.35 -6.19
N SER A 95 -5.20 -11.56 -6.09
CA SER A 95 -6.15 -11.39 -7.20
C SER A 95 -7.57 -11.17 -6.68
N ILE A 96 -8.41 -10.56 -7.52
CA ILE A 96 -9.86 -10.49 -7.32
C ILE A 96 -10.45 -11.85 -7.67
N GLU A 97 -11.14 -12.48 -6.71
CA GLU A 97 -11.80 -13.78 -6.88
C GLU A 97 -13.32 -13.64 -6.75
N GLY A 98 -14.05 -14.41 -7.56
CA GLY A 98 -15.51 -14.49 -7.53
C GLY A 98 -16.18 -13.82 -8.72
N ILE A 99 -17.52 -13.89 -8.75
CA ILE A 99 -18.36 -13.30 -9.79
C ILE A 99 -18.60 -11.83 -9.43
N VAL A 100 -18.12 -10.90 -10.26
CA VAL A 100 -18.28 -9.46 -10.01
C VAL A 100 -19.73 -9.05 -10.24
N VAL A 101 -20.38 -8.51 -9.21
CA VAL A 101 -21.79 -8.06 -9.26
C VAL A 101 -21.96 -6.55 -9.23
N LYS A 102 -20.96 -5.81 -8.71
CA LYS A 102 -20.90 -4.35 -8.77
C LYS A 102 -19.45 -3.88 -8.65
N GLN A 103 -19.11 -2.84 -9.40
CA GLN A 103 -17.85 -2.12 -9.24
C GLN A 103 -18.10 -0.61 -9.30
N GLY A 104 -17.25 0.17 -8.64
CA GLY A 104 -17.36 1.63 -8.65
C GLY A 104 -16.34 2.28 -7.71
N PHE A 105 -16.35 3.60 -7.64
CA PHE A 105 -15.44 4.35 -6.77
C PHE A 105 -16.15 4.81 -5.51
N LEU A 106 -15.56 4.54 -4.36
CA LEU A 106 -16.03 5.06 -3.08
C LEU A 106 -14.87 5.71 -2.34
N VAL A 107 -15.19 6.57 -1.38
CA VAL A 107 -14.20 7.13 -0.48
C VAL A 107 -14.19 6.33 0.83
N LYS A 108 -13.06 5.69 1.15
CA LYS A 108 -12.85 4.89 2.36
C LYS A 108 -12.23 5.74 3.46
N LYS A 109 -12.78 5.71 4.68
CA LYS A 109 -12.14 6.27 5.89
C LYS A 109 -11.00 5.34 6.33
N GLY A 110 -9.82 5.90 6.54
CA GLY A 110 -8.67 5.19 7.12
C GLY A 110 -8.96 4.75 8.56
N HIS A 111 -8.41 3.59 8.94
CA HIS A 111 -8.66 3.02 10.26
C HIS A 111 -7.97 3.82 11.37
N VAL A 112 -6.65 4.08 11.23
CA VAL A 112 -5.84 4.76 12.25
C VAL A 112 -5.92 6.28 12.13
N ARG A 113 -5.48 6.84 10.98
CA ARG A 113 -5.38 8.30 10.80
C ARG A 113 -6.66 8.95 10.26
N HIS A 114 -7.75 8.19 10.14
CA HIS A 114 -9.06 8.68 9.70
C HIS A 114 -9.09 9.53 8.41
N ASN A 115 -8.07 9.39 7.56
CA ASN A 115 -7.98 10.03 6.26
C ASN A 115 -8.97 9.40 5.28
N TRP A 116 -9.62 10.22 4.48
CA TRP A 116 -10.54 9.78 3.44
C TRP A 116 -9.79 9.60 2.13
N LYS A 117 -9.79 8.39 1.57
CA LYS A 117 -9.11 8.10 0.30
C LYS A 117 -10.05 7.44 -0.70
N THR A 118 -10.06 7.94 -1.94
CA THR A 118 -10.79 7.31 -3.05
C THR A 118 -10.17 5.96 -3.40
N ARG A 119 -11.02 4.94 -3.55
CA ARG A 119 -10.65 3.58 -3.92
C ARG A 119 -11.65 3.03 -4.92
N LYS A 120 -11.19 2.22 -5.87
CA LYS A 120 -12.07 1.39 -6.70
C LYS A 120 -12.50 0.20 -5.85
N PHE A 121 -13.80 0.00 -5.66
CA PHE A 121 -14.37 -1.15 -4.99
C PHE A 121 -14.92 -2.14 -6.00
N VAL A 122 -14.70 -3.42 -5.74
CA VAL A 122 -15.19 -4.53 -6.57
C VAL A 122 -15.89 -5.53 -5.66
N LEU A 123 -17.21 -5.59 -5.77
CA LEU A 123 -18.07 -6.51 -5.03
C LEU A 123 -18.22 -7.80 -5.83
N CYS A 124 -17.83 -8.91 -5.20
CA CYS A 124 -17.92 -10.25 -5.75
C CYS A 124 -18.92 -11.10 -4.95
N GLU A 125 -19.68 -11.92 -5.64
CA GLU A 125 -20.41 -13.05 -5.06
C GLU A 125 -19.66 -14.35 -5.36
N GLN A 126 -19.78 -15.34 -4.47
CA GLN A 126 -19.17 -16.67 -4.64
C GLN A 126 -17.64 -16.63 -4.96
N PRO A 127 -16.77 -16.20 -4.02
CA PRO A 127 -17.07 -15.90 -2.62
C PRO A 127 -17.57 -14.46 -2.39
N ALA A 128 -18.39 -14.28 -1.35
CA ALA A 128 -18.89 -12.98 -0.92
C ALA A 128 -17.74 -12.13 -0.34
N LYS A 129 -17.12 -11.32 -1.20
CA LYS A 129 -15.97 -10.48 -0.88
C LYS A 129 -16.10 -9.11 -1.53
N LEU A 130 -15.64 -8.08 -0.82
CA LEU A 130 -15.53 -6.72 -1.34
C LEU A 130 -14.06 -6.30 -1.37
N TYR A 131 -13.49 -6.25 -2.57
CA TYR A 131 -12.11 -5.81 -2.79
C TYR A 131 -12.02 -4.30 -2.96
N TYR A 132 -10.88 -3.71 -2.61
CA TYR A 132 -10.58 -2.31 -2.94
C TYR A 132 -9.16 -2.11 -3.45
N CYS A 133 -9.05 -1.28 -4.50
CA CYS A 133 -7.83 -1.04 -5.25
C CYS A 133 -7.47 0.45 -5.27
N LYS A 134 -6.18 0.76 -5.49
CA LYS A 134 -5.71 2.13 -5.81
C LYS A 134 -6.31 2.48 -7.19
N PRO A 135 -6.84 3.71 -7.41
CA PRO A 135 -7.38 4.09 -8.72
C PRO A 135 -6.41 3.88 -9.89
N ALA A 136 -5.11 4.08 -9.64
CA ALA A 136 -4.04 3.88 -10.63
C ALA A 136 -3.72 2.40 -10.93
N LYS A 137 -4.16 1.46 -10.09
CA LYS A 137 -3.92 0.01 -10.24
C LYS A 137 -5.21 -0.75 -9.95
N PRO A 138 -6.21 -0.67 -10.85
CA PRO A 138 -7.56 -1.16 -10.60
C PRO A 138 -7.66 -2.69 -10.46
N ASP A 139 -6.69 -3.43 -10.98
CA ASP A 139 -6.66 -4.90 -10.97
C ASP A 139 -5.77 -5.46 -9.84
N CYS A 140 -5.16 -4.59 -9.04
CA CYS A 140 -4.32 -4.97 -7.90
C CYS A 140 -5.03 -4.60 -6.59
N PRO A 141 -5.78 -5.53 -5.97
CA PRO A 141 -6.46 -5.25 -4.72
C PRO A 141 -5.45 -5.03 -3.59
N ILE A 142 -5.67 -3.96 -2.84
CA ILE A 142 -4.85 -3.59 -1.68
C ILE A 142 -5.34 -4.35 -0.45
N GLY A 143 -6.63 -4.63 -0.40
CA GLY A 143 -7.21 -5.53 0.56
C GLY A 143 -8.62 -5.95 0.15
N CYS A 144 -9.21 -6.81 0.97
CA CYS A 144 -10.57 -7.28 0.81
C CYS A 144 -11.31 -7.26 2.14
N ILE A 145 -12.64 -7.19 2.05
CA ILE A 145 -13.55 -7.31 3.18
C ILE A 145 -14.35 -8.59 2.94
N GLU A 146 -14.22 -9.56 3.84
CA GLU A 146 -15.07 -10.76 3.87
C GLU A 146 -16.49 -10.33 4.25
N LEU A 147 -17.47 -10.65 3.40
CA LEU A 147 -18.86 -10.23 3.59
C LEU A 147 -19.74 -11.28 4.27
N ASN A 148 -19.25 -12.51 4.43
CA ASN A 148 -19.96 -13.55 5.19
C ASN A 148 -20.21 -13.08 6.62
N GLY A 149 -21.48 -12.91 6.99
CA GLY A 149 -21.88 -12.40 8.30
C GLY A 149 -21.56 -10.91 8.54
N ALA A 150 -21.23 -10.15 7.49
CA ALA A 150 -21.01 -8.71 7.61
C ALA A 150 -22.33 -7.95 7.72
N ILE A 151 -22.35 -6.95 8.60
CA ILE A 151 -23.51 -6.09 8.84
C ILE A 151 -23.30 -4.74 8.14
N ILE A 152 -24.30 -4.29 7.39
CA ILE A 152 -24.28 -3.03 6.65
C ILE A 152 -25.24 -2.04 7.30
N GLU A 153 -24.73 -0.88 7.71
CA GLU A 153 -25.49 0.16 8.40
C GLU A 153 -25.40 1.48 7.62
N LYS A 154 -26.55 2.08 7.26
CA LYS A 154 -26.59 3.43 6.67
C LYS A 154 -26.31 4.46 7.77
N ILE A 155 -25.41 5.42 7.51
CA ILE A 155 -25.11 6.49 8.46
C ILE A 155 -26.00 7.69 8.14
N THR A 156 -27.15 7.76 8.82
CA THR A 156 -28.03 8.94 8.85
C THR A 156 -27.51 9.85 9.98
N GLY A 157 -26.95 11.02 9.67
CA GLY A 157 -26.16 11.87 10.62
C GLY A 157 -26.89 12.19 11.94
N GLU A 158 -26.23 12.51 13.06
CA GLU A 158 -24.94 13.15 13.32
C GLU A 158 -24.16 12.39 14.42
N SER A 159 -22.87 12.08 14.25
CA SER A 159 -22.05 11.73 15.41
C SER A 159 -21.72 13.02 16.18
N ALA A 160 -22.34 13.17 17.34
CA ALA A 160 -22.16 14.23 18.32
C ALA A 160 -20.78 14.21 19.04
N ASN A 161 -19.69 13.83 18.36
CA ASN A 161 -18.36 13.79 18.95
C ASN A 161 -17.39 14.66 18.15
N GLY A 162 -17.31 15.94 18.52
CA GLY A 162 -16.10 16.77 18.65
C GLY A 162 -15.06 16.89 17.53
N GLU A 163 -15.16 16.15 16.42
CA GLU A 163 -14.16 16.18 15.34
C GLU A 163 -14.37 17.43 14.48
N LYS A 164 -13.34 18.27 14.42
CA LYS A 164 -13.33 19.54 13.65
C LYS A 164 -13.72 19.26 12.19
N LYS A 165 -14.88 19.80 11.83
CA LYS A 165 -15.69 19.49 10.67
C LYS A 165 -15.09 20.06 9.38
N THR A 166 -14.50 19.24 8.49
CA THR A 166 -14.35 19.63 7.09
C THR A 166 -15.65 19.35 6.34
N LYS A 167 -16.25 20.37 5.73
CA LYS A 167 -17.58 20.33 5.08
C LYS A 167 -17.74 19.25 3.98
N GLN A 168 -16.65 18.64 3.51
CA GLN A 168 -16.64 17.78 2.31
C GLN A 168 -17.18 16.35 2.53
N PHE A 169 -17.33 15.86 3.77
CA PHE A 169 -17.65 14.44 4.04
C PHE A 169 -19.01 14.22 4.75
N TYR A 170 -19.98 15.13 4.57
CA TYR A 170 -21.25 15.11 5.32
C TYR A 170 -22.37 14.27 4.73
N GLY A 171 -22.22 13.69 3.52
CA GLY A 171 -23.30 13.01 2.82
C GLY A 171 -23.00 11.57 2.44
N TYR A 172 -24.05 10.77 2.30
CA TYR A 172 -24.06 9.48 1.60
C TYR A 172 -23.07 8.43 2.12
N ARG A 173 -23.04 8.24 3.43
CA ARG A 173 -22.14 7.31 4.10
C ARG A 173 -22.85 6.06 4.59
N PHE A 174 -22.09 4.97 4.62
CA PHE A 174 -22.49 3.71 5.22
C PHE A 174 -21.29 3.03 5.89
N LYS A 175 -21.59 2.14 6.82
CA LYS A 175 -20.61 1.35 7.55
C LYS A 175 -20.79 -0.12 7.20
N ILE A 176 -19.69 -0.83 7.04
CA ILE A 176 -19.64 -2.29 6.97
C ILE A 176 -18.89 -2.77 8.22
N ARG A 177 -19.56 -3.55 9.06
CA ARG A 177 -18.94 -4.26 10.17
C ARG A 177 -18.69 -5.70 9.74
N ALA A 178 -17.43 -6.05 9.51
CA ALA A 178 -17.02 -7.40 9.17
C ALA A 178 -17.13 -8.34 10.40
N TRP A 179 -17.17 -9.65 10.17
CA TRP A 179 -17.34 -10.64 11.24
C TRP A 179 -16.21 -10.60 12.29
N LYS A 180 -14.98 -10.23 11.88
CA LYS A 180 -13.82 -10.06 12.76
C LYS A 180 -13.87 -8.79 13.62
N GLY A 181 -14.98 -8.05 13.60
CA GLY A 181 -15.17 -6.78 14.32
C GLY A 181 -14.57 -5.56 13.63
N SER A 182 -13.93 -5.73 12.46
CA SER A 182 -13.38 -4.61 11.68
C SER A 182 -14.50 -3.76 11.09
N GLU A 183 -14.44 -2.45 11.35
CA GLU A 183 -15.41 -1.48 10.83
C GLU A 183 -14.82 -0.66 9.67
N TYR A 184 -15.57 -0.59 8.58
CA TYR A 184 -15.21 0.18 7.38
C TYR A 184 -16.28 1.24 7.14
N VAL A 185 -15.87 2.51 7.13
CA VAL A 185 -16.78 3.61 6.79
C VAL A 185 -16.49 4.05 5.36
N LEU A 186 -17.52 4.00 4.52
CA LEU A 186 -17.46 4.31 3.10
C LEU A 186 -18.41 5.46 2.77
N GLN A 187 -18.06 6.26 1.77
CA GLN A 187 -18.87 7.35 1.25
C GLN A 187 -19.07 7.18 -0.26
N ALA A 188 -20.33 7.29 -0.68
CA ALA A 188 -20.72 7.35 -2.08
C ALA A 188 -20.76 8.81 -2.59
N SER A 189 -20.74 8.97 -3.91
CA SER A 189 -20.81 10.29 -4.55
C SER A 189 -22.22 10.90 -4.55
N SER A 190 -23.25 10.05 -4.52
CA SER A 190 -24.66 10.46 -4.50
C SER A 190 -25.53 9.57 -3.60
N LYS A 191 -26.78 9.98 -3.38
CA LYS A 191 -27.77 9.21 -2.61
C LYS A 191 -28.15 7.92 -3.34
N GLU A 192 -28.31 8.00 -4.66
CA GLU A 192 -28.66 6.89 -5.54
C GLU A 192 -27.55 5.84 -5.51
N GLU A 193 -26.30 6.28 -5.65
CA GLU A 193 -25.14 5.39 -5.60
C GLU A 193 -25.03 4.68 -4.25
N LEU A 194 -25.27 5.40 -3.14
CA LEU A 194 -25.35 4.82 -1.80
C LEU A 194 -26.40 3.72 -1.70
N GLU A 195 -27.62 4.00 -2.18
CA GLU A 195 -28.75 3.06 -2.11
C GLU A 195 -28.49 1.81 -2.96
N GLU A 196 -27.88 1.97 -4.14
CA GLU A 196 -27.43 0.84 -4.94
C GLU A 196 -26.37 -0.01 -4.25
N TRP A 197 -25.34 0.63 -3.66
CA TRP A 197 -24.29 -0.08 -2.94
C TRP A 197 -24.85 -0.85 -1.75
N ILE A 198 -25.70 -0.22 -0.93
CA ILE A 198 -26.34 -0.89 0.22
C ILE A 198 -27.21 -2.05 -0.24
N SER A 199 -28.00 -1.87 -1.31
CA SER A 199 -28.87 -2.91 -1.86
C SER A 199 -28.07 -4.12 -2.33
N LYS A 200 -27.01 -3.90 -3.13
CA LYS A 200 -26.15 -4.98 -3.65
C LYS A 200 -25.35 -5.68 -2.55
N LEU A 201 -24.76 -4.91 -1.63
CA LEU A 201 -24.03 -5.48 -0.50
C LEU A 201 -24.96 -6.32 0.38
N SER A 202 -26.16 -5.84 0.67
CA SER A 202 -27.14 -6.58 1.47
C SER A 202 -27.61 -7.86 0.78
N SER A 203 -27.69 -7.86 -0.55
CA SER A 203 -27.98 -9.07 -1.32
C SER A 203 -26.87 -10.11 -1.21
N VAL A 204 -25.60 -9.68 -1.27
CA VAL A 204 -24.43 -10.57 -1.21
C VAL A 204 -24.18 -11.10 0.20
N CYS A 205 -24.40 -10.29 1.25
CA CYS A 205 -24.22 -10.71 2.65
C CYS A 205 -25.28 -11.70 3.17
N LYS A 206 -26.44 -11.81 2.49
CA LYS A 206 -27.56 -12.68 2.91
C LYS A 206 -27.42 -14.13 2.44
N VAL A 207 -26.39 -14.45 1.68
CA VAL A 207 -26.07 -15.78 1.15
C VAL A 207 -25.02 -16.43 2.04
#